data_AF-A0A925DQM1-F1
#
_entry.id   AF-A0A925DQM1-F1
#
_cell.length_a   1.000
_cell.length_b   1.000
_cell.length_c   1.000
_cell.angle_alpha   90.00
_cell.angle_beta   90.00
_cell.angle_gamma   90.00
#
_symmetry.space_group_name_H-M   'P 1'
#
loop_
_entity.id
_entity.type
_entity.pdbx_description
1 polymer ?
#
loop_
_entity_poly.entity_id
_entity_poly.type
_entity_poly.pdbx_seq_one_letter_code
_entity_poly.pdbx_strand_id
1 'polypeptide(L)'
;MSVARKINSLKKKVSWQATDLLFATGFKNSLLRNKPGLRILVYHGIDKAGRTDINGRFISAKRFEQHLISYKENFNMVSLNDAYSENYDKDKFNLCITFDDGY
;
A
#
# COMPACT_ATOMS: atom_id res chain seq x y z
N MET A 1 -10.81 -4.18 -34.54
CA MET A 1 -10.25 -3.34 -33.45
C MET A 1 -9.62 -2.09 -34.05
N SER A 2 -10.00 -0.89 -33.60
CA SER A 2 -9.48 0.38 -34.17
C SER A 2 -7.98 0.58 -33.88
N VAL A 3 -7.22 1.00 -34.89
CA VAL A 3 -5.78 1.32 -34.83
C VAL A 3 -5.44 2.27 -33.68
N ALA A 4 -6.32 3.25 -33.41
CA ALA A 4 -6.16 4.20 -32.32
C ALA A 4 -6.14 3.53 -30.93
N ARG A 5 -6.94 2.47 -30.71
CA ARG A 5 -6.92 1.73 -29.43
C ARG A 5 -5.62 0.96 -29.23
N LYS A 6 -5.04 0.42 -30.32
CA LYS A 6 -3.80 -0.35 -30.28
C LYS A 6 -2.61 0.57 -29.95
N ILE A 7 -2.54 1.74 -30.57
CA ILE A 7 -1.53 2.78 -30.25
C ILE A 7 -1.65 3.22 -28.78
N ASN A 8 -2.86 3.43 -28.28
CA ASN A 8 -3.06 3.85 -26.89
C ASN A 8 -2.66 2.76 -25.88
N SER A 9 -2.92 1.48 -26.20
CA SER A 9 -2.46 0.36 -25.38
C SER A 9 -0.94 0.25 -25.32
N LEU A 10 -0.25 0.50 -26.44
CA LEU A 10 1.21 0.51 -26.52
C LEU A 10 1.82 1.65 -25.69
N LYS A 11 1.27 2.87 -25.81
CA LYS A 11 1.70 4.01 -24.99
C LYS A 11 1.57 3.74 -23.49
N LYS A 12 0.44 3.17 -23.06
CA LYS A 12 0.23 2.79 -21.66
C LYS A 12 1.24 1.73 -21.20
N LYS A 13 1.48 0.71 -22.02
CA LYS A 13 2.43 -0.36 -21.69
C LYS A 13 3.86 0.18 -21.51
N VAL A 14 4.30 1.06 -22.39
CA VAL A 14 5.61 1.73 -22.27
C VAL A 14 5.66 2.63 -21.03
N SER A 15 4.60 3.38 -20.74
CA SER A 15 4.56 4.26 -19.56
C SER A 15 4.61 3.47 -18.24
N TRP A 16 3.99 2.28 -18.21
CA TRP A 16 4.02 1.39 -17.06
C TRP A 16 5.42 0.83 -16.86
N GLN A 17 6.03 0.29 -17.91
CA GLN A 17 7.40 -0.23 -17.86
C GLN A 17 8.41 0.85 -17.44
N ALA A 18 8.28 2.07 -17.97
CA ALA A 18 9.13 3.19 -17.56
C ALA A 18 8.90 3.56 -16.08
N THR A 19 7.66 3.53 -15.61
CA THR A 19 7.34 3.79 -14.20
C THR A 19 7.90 2.72 -13.29
N ASP A 20 7.76 1.44 -13.65
CA ASP A 20 8.31 0.31 -12.90
C ASP A 20 9.83 0.40 -12.80
N LEU A 21 10.51 0.75 -13.91
CA LEU A 21 11.97 0.92 -13.93
C LEU A 21 12.42 2.09 -13.03
N LEU A 22 11.70 3.21 -13.06
CA LEU A 22 11.97 4.38 -12.22
C LEU A 22 11.71 4.12 -10.73
N PHE A 23 10.78 3.21 -10.40
CA PHE A 23 10.55 2.75 -9.03
C PHE A 23 11.61 1.74 -8.58
N ALA A 24 11.95 0.76 -9.43
CA ALA A 24 12.96 -0.25 -9.15
C ALA A 24 14.36 0.35 -8.92
N THR A 25 14.68 1.45 -9.61
CA THR A 25 15.94 2.19 -9.43
C THR A 25 15.93 3.16 -8.25
N GLY A 26 14.80 3.29 -7.53
CA GLY A 26 14.67 4.20 -6.38
C GLY A 26 14.55 5.68 -6.73
N PHE A 27 14.66 6.05 -8.01
CA PHE A 27 14.60 7.44 -8.47
C PHE A 27 13.26 8.11 -8.14
N LYS A 28 12.15 7.35 -8.21
CA LYS A 28 10.82 7.82 -7.81
C LYS A 28 10.51 7.71 -6.32
N ASN A 29 11.34 7.04 -5.51
CA ASN A 29 11.10 6.93 -4.06
C ASN A 29 11.17 8.31 -3.39
N SER A 30 12.04 9.20 -3.88
CA SER A 30 12.10 10.60 -3.44
C SER A 30 10.82 11.39 -3.78
N LEU A 31 10.17 11.09 -4.91
CA LEU A 31 8.93 11.75 -5.35
C LEU A 31 7.67 11.28 -4.61
N LEU A 32 7.75 10.16 -3.90
CA LEU A 32 6.71 9.71 -2.96
C LEU A 32 7.00 10.14 -1.52
N ARG A 33 8.24 10.56 -1.24
CA ARG A 33 8.65 11.02 0.08
C ARG A 33 7.88 12.31 0.39
N ASN A 34 7.22 12.35 1.55
CA ASN A 34 6.48 13.49 2.07
C ASN A 34 5.21 13.88 1.29
N LYS A 35 4.52 12.94 0.63
CA LYS A 35 3.15 13.22 0.19
C LYS A 35 2.19 13.09 1.36
N PRO A 36 1.54 14.17 1.81
CA PRO A 36 0.57 14.09 2.88
C PRO A 36 -0.65 13.30 2.46
N GLY A 37 -1.35 12.72 3.43
CA GLY A 37 -2.59 11.99 3.18
C GLY A 37 -2.91 10.99 4.28
N LEU A 38 -4.03 10.31 4.14
CA LEU A 38 -4.49 9.26 5.04
C LEU A 38 -4.77 7.99 4.24
N ARG A 39 -4.32 6.85 4.74
CA ARG A 39 -4.70 5.54 4.22
C ARG A 39 -5.15 4.63 5.37
N ILE A 40 -6.28 3.98 5.17
CA ILE A 40 -6.78 2.93 6.06
C ILE A 40 -6.49 1.59 5.39
N LEU A 41 -5.68 0.75 6.03
CA LEU A 41 -5.37 -0.60 5.58
C LEU A 41 -6.23 -1.61 6.32
N VAL A 42 -6.73 -2.59 5.58
CA VAL A 42 -7.54 -3.68 6.12
C VAL A 42 -6.75 -4.98 6.05
N TYR A 43 -6.60 -5.63 7.19
CA TYR A 43 -6.13 -7.01 7.31
C TYR A 43 -7.30 -7.92 7.64
N HIS A 44 -7.19 -9.21 7.29
CA HIS A 44 -8.14 -10.23 7.71
C HIS A 44 -7.37 -11.22 8.61
N GLY A 45 -7.17 -12.46 8.15
CA GLY A 45 -6.47 -13.47 8.93
C GLY A 45 -4.95 -13.29 8.98
N ILE A 46 -4.38 -13.53 10.16
CA ILE A 46 -2.94 -13.66 10.37
C ILE A 46 -2.66 -15.05 10.93
N ASP A 47 -1.90 -15.87 10.20
CA ASP A 47 -1.54 -17.23 10.60
C ASP A 47 -0.02 -17.39 10.71
N LYS A 48 0.45 -18.61 11.02
CA LYS A 48 1.89 -18.89 11.10
C LYS A 48 2.56 -18.97 9.72
N ALA A 49 1.83 -19.42 8.69
CA ALA A 49 2.42 -19.85 7.43
C ALA A 49 2.15 -18.89 6.25
N GLY A 50 1.11 -18.07 6.31
CA GLY A 50 0.64 -17.19 5.23
C GLY A 50 0.01 -17.99 4.11
N ARG A 51 -0.80 -19.00 4.44
CA ARG A 51 -1.38 -19.92 3.44
C ARG A 51 -2.44 -19.23 2.60
N THR A 52 -2.05 -18.77 1.41
CA THR A 52 -2.95 -18.14 0.44
C THR A 52 -3.67 -19.14 -0.47
N ASP A 53 -3.31 -20.42 -0.40
CA ASP A 53 -3.91 -21.50 -1.19
C ASP A 53 -5.34 -21.85 -0.75
N ILE A 54 -5.67 -21.57 0.52
CA ILE A 54 -7.01 -21.74 1.08
C ILE A 54 -7.76 -20.40 1.13
N ASN A 55 -7.08 -19.33 1.58
CA ASN A 55 -7.67 -17.99 1.64
C ASN A 55 -6.61 -16.92 1.34
N GLY A 56 -6.72 -16.27 0.18
CA GLY A 56 -5.80 -15.22 -0.26
C GLY A 56 -5.77 -13.96 0.63
N ARG A 57 -6.68 -13.86 1.61
CA ARG A 57 -6.72 -12.75 2.58
C ARG A 57 -5.82 -12.98 3.80
N PHE A 58 -5.19 -14.16 3.92
CA PHE A 58 -4.30 -14.48 5.02
C PHE A 58 -2.86 -14.07 4.75
N ILE A 59 -2.18 -13.59 5.78
CA ILE A 59 -0.76 -13.26 5.78
C ILE A 59 -0.06 -13.94 6.96
N SER A 60 1.21 -14.31 6.79
CA SER A 60 1.96 -14.87 7.91
C SER A 60 2.27 -13.79 8.95
N ALA A 61 2.28 -14.17 10.24
CA ALA A 61 2.66 -13.29 11.35
C ALA A 61 4.04 -12.65 11.12
N LYS A 62 5.00 -13.41 10.60
CA LYS A 62 6.33 -12.90 10.24
C LYS A 62 6.27 -11.76 9.21
N ARG A 63 5.43 -11.90 8.19
CA ARG A 63 5.28 -10.87 7.16
C ARG A 63 4.48 -9.67 7.66
N PHE A 64 3.47 -9.92 8.48
CA PHE A 64 2.73 -8.86 9.16
C PHE A 64 3.66 -8.02 10.07
N GLU A 65 4.54 -8.66 10.84
CA GLU A 65 5.54 -7.97 11.66
C GLU A 65 6.48 -7.09 10.82
N GLN A 66 6.96 -7.60 9.68
CA GLN A 66 7.76 -6.81 8.73
C GLN A 66 7.00 -5.58 8.22
N HIS A 67 5.70 -5.72 7.96
CA HIS A 67 4.85 -4.58 7.60
C HIS A 67 4.78 -3.57 8.75
N LEU A 68 4.52 -4.02 10.00
CA LEU A 68 4.46 -3.13 11.16
C LEU A 68 5.75 -2.35 11.40
N ILE A 69 6.91 -3.01 11.28
CA ILE A 69 8.23 -2.35 11.38
C ILE A 69 8.36 -1.26 10.31
N SER A 70 8.12 -1.61 9.05
CA SER A 70 8.18 -0.65 7.94
C SER A 70 7.19 0.51 8.15
N TYR A 71 5.99 0.23 8.64
CA TYR A 71 4.97 1.26 8.83
C TYR A 71 5.37 2.26 9.91
N LYS A 72 5.88 1.76 11.03
CA LYS A 72 6.39 2.59 12.13
C LYS A 72 7.53 3.50 11.70
N GLU A 73 8.39 3.03 10.80
CA GLU A 73 9.54 3.80 10.31
C GLU A 73 9.18 4.87 9.28
N ASN A 74 8.09 4.66 8.51
CA ASN A 74 7.82 5.44 7.31
C ASN A 74 6.53 6.28 7.37
N PHE A 75 5.62 6.01 8.32
CA PHE A 75 4.30 6.66 8.37
C PHE A 75 3.99 7.21 9.75
N ASN A 76 3.09 8.20 9.79
CA ASN A 76 2.43 8.59 11.03
C ASN A 76 1.29 7.61 11.32
N MET A 77 1.45 6.78 12.35
CA MET A 77 0.42 5.81 12.73
C MET A 77 -0.73 6.51 13.44
N VAL A 78 -1.97 6.28 13.00
CA VAL A 78 -3.16 6.94 13.55
C VAL A 78 -4.23 5.93 13.91
N SER A 79 -4.99 6.21 14.96
CA SER A 79 -6.13 5.39 15.33
C SER A 79 -7.29 5.58 14.34
N LEU A 80 -8.25 4.65 14.34
CA LEU A 80 -9.45 4.78 13.51
C LEU A 80 -10.29 6.01 13.92
N ASN A 81 -10.35 6.29 15.23
CA ASN A 81 -11.03 7.49 15.76
C ASN A 81 -10.34 8.77 15.28
N ASP A 82 -9.01 8.82 15.29
CA ASP A 82 -8.25 9.97 14.77
C ASP A 82 -8.44 10.15 13.27
N ALA A 83 -8.49 9.05 12.52
CA ALA A 83 -8.77 9.06 11.10
C ALA A 83 -10.16 9.66 10.80
N TYR A 84 -11.21 9.24 11.52
CA TYR A 84 -12.57 9.75 11.32
C TYR A 84 -12.78 11.18 11.84
N SER A 85 -12.11 11.54 12.93
CA SER A 85 -12.17 12.90 13.50
C SER A 85 -11.20 13.89 12.84
N GLU A 86 -10.50 13.45 11.80
CA GLU A 86 -9.47 14.22 11.10
C GLU A 86 -8.32 14.73 12.00
N ASN A 87 -8.12 14.08 13.15
CA ASN A 87 -7.10 14.39 14.15
C ASN A 87 -5.75 13.71 13.81
N TYR A 88 -5.12 14.16 12.73
CA TYR A 88 -3.82 13.63 12.31
C TYR A 88 -2.96 14.68 11.60
N ASP A 89 -1.66 14.38 11.49
CA ASP A 89 -0.66 15.28 10.90
C ASP A 89 -0.93 15.50 9.40
N LYS A 90 -1.26 16.73 9.01
CA LYS A 90 -1.62 17.08 7.62
C LYS A 90 -0.42 17.22 6.69
N ASP A 91 0.81 17.19 7.22
CA ASP A 91 2.05 17.29 6.44
C ASP A 91 2.75 15.93 6.28
N LYS A 92 2.29 14.91 7.02
CA LYS A 92 2.78 13.53 6.93
C LYS A 92 1.81 12.61 6.18
N PHE A 93 2.35 11.47 5.76
CA PHE A 93 1.53 10.37 5.30
C PHE A 93 1.08 9.51 6.48
N ASN A 94 -0.23 9.48 6.72
CA ASN A 94 -0.88 8.86 7.86
C ASN A 94 -1.40 7.47 7.49
N LEU A 95 -1.21 6.51 8.39
CA LEU A 95 -1.62 5.12 8.20
C LEU A 95 -2.45 4.63 9.39
N CYS A 96 -3.66 4.17 9.11
CA CYS A 96 -4.50 3.44 10.05
C CYS A 96 -4.52 1.96 9.65
N ILE A 97 -4.44 1.05 10.63
CA ILE A 97 -4.56 -0.39 10.42
C ILE A 97 -5.86 -0.86 11.06
N THR A 98 -6.63 -1.64 10.31
CA THR A 98 -7.92 -2.22 10.73
C THR A 98 -7.93 -3.71 10.42
N PHE A 99 -8.79 -4.45 11.12
CA PHE A 99 -8.98 -5.88 10.95
C PHE A 99 -10.46 -6.18 10.70
N ASP A 100 -10.73 -7.10 9.78
CA ASP A 100 -12.09 -7.55 9.44
C ASP A 100 -12.27 -9.04 9.76
N ASP A 101 -13.51 -9.53 9.73
CA ASP A 101 -13.96 -10.92 9.97
C ASP A 101 -13.76 -11.51 11.39
N GLY A 102 -12.84 -10.99 12.21
CA GLY A 102 -12.66 -11.42 13.61
C GLY A 102 -12.04 -12.82 13.80
N TYR A 103 -11.11 -13.20 12.92
CA TYR A 103 -10.32 -14.44 13.01
C TYR A 103 -9.49 -14.59 14.29
#